data_AF-A0A9J6GM26-F1
#
_entry.id   AF-A0A9J6GM26-F1
#
_cell.length_a   1.000
_cell.length_b   1.000
_cell.length_c   1.000
_cell.angle_alpha   90.00
_cell.angle_beta   90.00
_cell.angle_gamma   90.00
#
_symmetry.space_group_name_H-M   'P 1'
#
loop_
_entity.id
_entity.type
_entity.pdbx_description
1 polymer ?
#
loop_
_entity_poly.entity_id
_entity_poly.type
_entity_poly.pdbx_seq_one_letter_code
_entity_poly.pdbx_strand_id
1 'polypeptide(L)'
;MIFHLLNLAVVNAWLEYRKDTERLLIVSTKQLDLLDFTLVVIAALSDAESKPVTPKRLRPLASPLQPANRVDQVGQWPLHDESREQCTEKTRAMCEKRKVHLCLTKSRSCFKVFHTSN
;
A
#
# COMPACT_ATOMS: atom_id res chain seq x y z
N MET A 1 -17.00 -30.10 -8.20
CA MET A 1 -16.66 -30.48 -9.60
C MET A 1 -15.85 -29.41 -10.32
N ILE A 2 -16.27 -28.13 -10.34
CA ILE A 2 -15.55 -27.04 -11.05
C ILE A 2 -14.08 -26.88 -10.59
N PHE A 3 -13.81 -26.88 -9.28
CA PHE A 3 -12.44 -26.78 -8.76
C PHE A 3 -11.53 -27.93 -9.19
N HIS A 4 -12.07 -29.14 -9.33
CA HIS A 4 -11.30 -30.29 -9.82
C HIS A 4 -10.95 -30.13 -11.30
N LEU A 5 -11.87 -29.59 -12.11
CA LEU A 5 -11.59 -29.27 -13.51
C LEU A 5 -10.54 -28.16 -13.65
N LEU A 6 -10.62 -27.11 -12.84
CA LEU A 6 -9.61 -26.05 -12.81
C LEU A 6 -8.23 -26.59 -12.43
N ASN A 7 -8.15 -27.39 -11.36
CA ASN A 7 -6.89 -28.02 -10.96
C ASN A 7 -6.35 -28.94 -12.07
N LEU A 8 -7.21 -29.73 -12.72
CA LEU A 8 -6.81 -30.57 -13.84
C LEU A 8 -6.28 -29.75 -15.02
N ALA A 9 -6.94 -28.64 -15.36
CA ALA A 9 -6.51 -27.75 -16.43
C ALA A 9 -5.15 -27.11 -16.13
N VAL A 10 -4.93 -26.62 -14.90
CA VAL A 10 -3.66 -26.01 -14.47
C VAL A 10 -2.53 -27.04 -14.49
N VAL A 11 -2.77 -28.25 -14.00
CA VAL A 11 -1.76 -29.33 -14.03
C VAL A 11 -1.44 -29.73 -15.48
N ASN A 12 -2.43 -29.81 -16.36
CA ASN A 12 -2.20 -30.11 -17.77
C ASN A 12 -1.38 -29.01 -18.46
N ALA A 13 -1.69 -27.73 -18.19
CA ALA A 13 -0.93 -26.60 -18.71
C ALA A 13 0.53 -26.59 -18.19
N TRP A 14 0.75 -26.98 -16.93
CA TRP A 14 2.10 -27.13 -16.37
C TRP A 14 2.91 -28.23 -17.06
N LEU A 15 2.28 -29.38 -17.38
CA LEU A 15 2.94 -30.46 -18.13
C LEU A 15 3.32 -30.01 -19.55
N GLU A 16 2.49 -29.21 -20.20
CA GLU A 16 2.79 -28.63 -21.51
C GLU A 16 3.94 -27.62 -21.44
N TYR A 17 3.92 -26.71 -20.45
CA TYR A 17 5.02 -25.80 -20.16
C TYR A 17 6.35 -26.52 -19.97
N ARG A 18 6.36 -27.65 -19.26
CA ARG A 18 7.58 -28.46 -19.08
C ARG A 18 8.11 -29.02 -20.40
N LYS A 19 7.23 -29.55 -21.25
CA LYS A 19 7.62 -30.04 -22.58
C LYS A 19 8.18 -28.93 -23.47
N ASP A 20 7.60 -27.73 -23.39
CA ASP A 20 8.05 -26.60 -24.19
C ASP A 20 9.37 -26.02 -23.69
N THR A 21 9.59 -26.00 -22.37
CA THR A 21 10.90 -25.60 -21.81
C THR A 21 12.01 -26.58 -22.18
N GLU A 22 11.71 -27.89 -22.26
CA GLU A 22 12.63 -28.92 -22.78
C GLU A 22 12.94 -28.71 -24.27
N ARG A 23 11.93 -28.42 -25.10
CA ARG A 23 12.10 -28.16 -26.54
C ARG A 23 12.92 -26.90 -26.82
N LEU A 24 12.76 -25.86 -26.02
CA LEU A 24 13.46 -24.58 -26.17
C LEU A 24 14.86 -24.57 -25.53
N LEU A 25 15.36 -25.73 -25.04
CA LEU A 25 16.65 -25.87 -24.36
C LEU A 25 16.82 -24.89 -23.19
N ILE A 26 15.71 -24.55 -22.51
CA ILE A 26 15.76 -23.67 -21.35
C ILE A 26 16.39 -24.46 -20.21
N VAL A 27 17.48 -23.93 -19.67
CA VAL A 27 18.21 -24.53 -18.54
C VAL A 27 17.24 -24.76 -17.38
N SER A 28 17.22 -25.98 -16.85
CA SER A 28 16.34 -26.44 -15.76
C SER A 28 16.31 -25.52 -14.54
N THR A 29 17.36 -24.73 -14.31
CA THR A 29 17.45 -23.73 -13.23
C THR A 29 16.44 -22.57 -13.34
N LYS A 30 15.80 -22.38 -14.50
CA LYS A 30 14.79 -21.35 -14.74
C LYS A 30 13.37 -21.92 -14.90
N GLN A 31 13.18 -23.23 -14.73
CA GLN A 31 11.87 -23.84 -14.83
C GLN A 31 11.10 -23.60 -13.52
N LEU A 32 9.84 -23.15 -13.65
CA LEU A 32 8.96 -22.95 -12.51
C LEU A 32 8.49 -24.32 -11.98
N ASP A 33 8.45 -24.45 -10.65
CA ASP A 33 7.78 -25.57 -10.02
C ASP A 33 6.25 -25.45 -10.18
N LEU A 34 5.50 -26.49 -9.78
CA LEU A 34 4.04 -26.49 -9.95
C LEU A 34 3.36 -25.37 -9.12
N LEU A 35 3.91 -25.03 -7.96
CA LEU A 35 3.34 -24.02 -7.08
C LEU A 35 3.54 -22.62 -7.68
N ASP A 36 4.76 -22.31 -8.07
CA ASP A 36 5.15 -21.05 -8.71
C ASP A 36 4.40 -20.86 -10.01
N PHE A 37 4.27 -21.90 -10.84
CA PHE A 37 3.46 -21.86 -12.04
C PHE A 37 1.99 -21.53 -11.72
N THR A 38 1.43 -22.18 -10.69
CA THR A 38 0.04 -21.93 -10.28
C THR A 38 -0.14 -20.51 -9.77
N LEU A 39 0.81 -19.97 -9.01
CA LEU A 39 0.79 -18.58 -8.53
C LEU A 39 0.81 -17.57 -9.69
N VAL A 40 1.64 -17.82 -10.71
CA VAL A 40 1.69 -16.98 -11.92
C VAL A 40 0.35 -17.00 -12.66
N VAL A 41 -0.27 -18.17 -12.80
CA VAL A 41 -1.60 -18.30 -13.42
C VAL A 41 -2.65 -17.53 -12.63
N ILE A 42 -2.65 -17.63 -11.30
CA ILE A 42 -3.58 -16.88 -10.43
C ILE A 42 -3.38 -15.36 -10.60
N ALA A 43 -2.13 -14.89 -10.59
CA ALA A 43 -1.82 -13.48 -10.76
C ALA A 43 -2.31 -12.97 -12.12
N ALA A 44 -2.02 -13.69 -13.21
CA ALA A 44 -2.45 -13.32 -14.56
C ALA A 44 -3.98 -13.27 -14.70
N LEU A 45 -4.70 -14.19 -14.06
CA LEU A 45 -6.16 -14.20 -14.05
C LEU A 45 -6.75 -13.05 -13.21
N SER A 46 -6.13 -12.74 -12.07
CA SER A 46 -6.52 -11.63 -11.20
C SER A 46 -6.33 -10.28 -11.92
N ASP A 47 -5.22 -10.12 -12.63
CA ASP A 47 -4.94 -8.93 -13.42
C ASP A 47 -5.92 -8.78 -14.58
N ALA A 48 -6.26 -9.88 -15.27
CA ALA A 48 -7.24 -9.90 -16.35
C ALA A 48 -8.66 -9.53 -15.90
N GLU A 49 -9.04 -9.87 -14.65
CA GLU A 49 -10.34 -9.53 -14.10
C GLU A 49 -10.41 -8.08 -13.58
N SER A 50 -9.26 -7.46 -13.30
CA SER A 50 -9.16 -6.07 -12.86
C SER A 50 -9.48 -5.07 -14.00
N LYS A 51 -10.77 -4.96 -14.35
CA LYS A 51 -11.31 -3.73 -14.93
C LYS A 51 -10.97 -2.57 -13.96
N PRO A 52 -10.66 -1.35 -14.43
CA PRO A 52 -10.43 -0.21 -13.54
C PRO A 52 -11.73 0.16 -12.82
N VAL A 53 -12.02 -0.54 -11.72
CA VAL A 53 -13.19 -0.31 -10.88
C VAL A 53 -12.78 0.70 -9.83
N THR A 54 -13.37 1.89 -9.93
CA THR A 54 -13.38 2.92 -8.89
C THR A 54 -13.53 2.30 -7.49
N PRO A 55 -12.75 2.73 -6.49
CA PRO A 55 -12.64 2.02 -5.22
C PRO A 55 -13.95 2.07 -4.44
N LYS A 56 -14.69 0.96 -4.41
CA LYS A 56 -15.76 0.74 -3.44
C LYS A 56 -15.11 0.36 -2.10
N ARG A 57 -15.26 1.26 -1.13
CA ARG A 57 -14.79 1.16 0.26
C ARG A 57 -15.36 -0.11 0.93
N LEU A 58 -14.61 -1.20 0.91
CA LEU A 58 -14.89 -2.36 1.77
C LEU A 58 -14.21 -2.19 3.13
N ARG A 59 -14.94 -2.58 4.18
CA ARG A 59 -14.51 -2.58 5.59
C ARG A 59 -13.36 -3.59 5.77
N PRO A 60 -12.22 -3.21 6.39
CA PRO A 60 -11.08 -4.13 6.50
C PRO A 60 -11.39 -5.30 7.44
N LEU A 61 -11.39 -6.52 6.90
CA LEU A 61 -11.09 -7.73 7.66
C LEU A 61 -9.56 -7.86 7.67
N ALA A 62 -8.99 -8.09 8.85
CA ALA A 62 -7.55 -8.06 9.11
C ALA A 62 -6.75 -8.90 8.11
N SER A 63 -5.87 -8.25 7.35
CA SER A 63 -4.89 -8.90 6.47
C SER A 63 -3.58 -9.14 7.24
N PRO A 64 -2.83 -10.24 6.98
CA PRO A 64 -1.54 -10.50 7.62
C PRO A 64 -0.48 -9.51 7.16
N LEU A 65 0.23 -8.91 8.13
CA LEU A 65 1.57 -8.29 8.04
C LEU A 65 1.99 -7.79 6.65
N GLN A 66 1.44 -6.64 6.25
CA GLN A 66 2.14 -5.77 5.30
C GLN A 66 3.31 -5.09 6.04
N PRO A 67 4.52 -4.97 5.46
CA PRO A 67 5.55 -4.14 6.06
C PRO A 67 5.01 -2.71 6.16
N ALA A 68 5.02 -2.18 7.38
CA ALA A 68 4.43 -0.92 7.77
C ALA A 68 5.16 0.27 7.13
N ASN A 69 4.97 0.47 5.84
CA ASN A 69 5.32 1.71 5.14
C ASN A 69 4.09 2.61 5.01
N ARG A 70 3.20 2.58 6.00
CA ARG A 70 2.27 3.68 6.23
C ARG A 70 3.05 4.76 6.96
N VAL A 71 3.85 5.51 6.22
CA VAL A 71 4.35 6.79 6.70
C VAL A 71 3.11 7.68 6.75
N ASP A 72 2.43 7.70 7.90
CA ASP A 72 1.51 8.79 8.23
C ASP A 72 2.32 10.05 7.95
N GLN A 73 1.91 10.87 6.99
CA GLN A 73 2.68 12.01 6.50
C GLN A 73 3.25 12.80 7.69
N VAL A 74 4.52 12.59 8.02
CA VAL A 74 5.23 13.25 9.13
C VAL A 74 5.58 14.69 8.71
N GLY A 75 4.67 15.34 7.98
CA GLY A 75 4.80 16.73 7.53
C GLY A 75 3.86 17.68 8.27
N GLN A 76 3.21 17.22 9.34
CA GLN A 76 2.13 17.97 10.01
C GLN A 76 2.28 18.05 11.53
N TRP A 77 3.37 17.55 12.11
CA TRP A 77 3.52 17.57 13.56
C TRP A 77 4.04 18.92 14.03
N PRO A 78 3.37 19.57 15.01
CA PRO A 78 3.90 20.77 15.62
C PRO A 78 5.19 20.45 16.36
N LEU A 79 6.27 21.17 16.05
CA LEU A 79 7.53 21.07 16.76
C LEU A 79 7.52 22.04 17.95
N HIS A 80 8.08 21.60 19.08
CA HIS A 80 8.22 22.45 20.25
C HIS A 80 9.49 23.31 20.09
N ASP A 81 9.30 24.61 19.87
CA ASP A 81 10.38 25.60 19.80
C ASP A 81 10.30 26.56 21.01
N GLU A 82 11.46 27.01 21.48
CA GLU A 82 11.58 27.93 22.61
C GLU A 82 11.41 29.40 22.19
N SER A 83 11.56 29.69 20.89
CA SER A 83 11.36 31.03 20.33
C SER A 83 9.87 31.41 20.28
N ARG A 84 9.58 32.69 20.54
CA ARG A 84 8.31 33.15 21.13
C ARG A 84 7.54 34.14 20.28
N GLU A 85 7.68 34.08 18.98
CA GLU A 85 7.21 35.17 18.13
C GLU A 85 5.98 34.73 17.33
N GLN A 86 4.91 35.53 17.40
CA GLN A 86 3.78 35.58 16.45
C GLN A 86 2.41 35.02 16.88
N CYS A 87 2.20 34.73 18.17
CA CYS A 87 0.85 34.63 18.75
C CYS A 87 0.80 35.33 20.12
N THR A 88 -0.22 36.16 20.36
CA THR A 88 -0.37 36.96 21.59
C THR A 88 -0.42 36.09 22.86
N GLU A 89 -0.86 34.84 22.72
CA GLU A 89 -0.79 33.83 23.78
C GLU A 89 0.42 32.90 23.57
N LYS A 90 1.26 32.83 24.61
CA LYS A 90 2.53 32.08 24.71
C LYS A 90 2.44 30.69 24.08
N THR A 91 2.85 30.57 22.82
CA THR A 91 2.79 29.32 22.07
C THR A 91 4.20 28.84 21.77
N ARG A 92 4.49 27.59 22.16
CA ARG A 92 5.77 26.92 21.87
C ARG A 92 5.69 25.96 20.67
N ALA A 93 4.52 25.85 20.04
CA ALA A 93 4.29 24.96 18.92
C ALA A 93 4.48 25.71 17.58
N MET A 94 5.44 25.25 16.78
CA MET A 94 5.76 25.77 15.45
C MET A 94 5.38 24.74 14.37
N CYS A 95 4.79 25.21 13.26
CA CYS A 95 4.59 24.41 12.07
C CYS A 95 5.89 24.35 11.25
N GLU A 96 6.46 23.16 11.06
CA GLU A 96 7.70 22.97 10.31
C GLU A 96 7.60 23.41 8.84
N LYS A 97 6.46 23.10 8.18
CA LYS A 97 6.25 23.39 6.75
C LYS A 97 6.19 24.88 6.43
N ARG A 98 5.64 25.68 7.34
CA ARG A 98 5.41 27.12 7.11
C ARG A 98 6.16 28.03 8.09
N LYS A 99 6.97 27.47 8.99
CA LYS A 99 7.78 28.14 10.01
C LYS A 99 7.02 29.25 10.75
N VAL A 100 5.82 28.92 11.21
CA VAL A 100 4.93 29.85 11.92
C VAL A 100 4.53 29.25 13.27
N HIS A 101 4.51 30.07 14.31
CA HIS A 101 4.08 29.69 15.66
C HIS A 101 2.56 29.77 15.76
N LEU A 102 1.90 28.65 16.03
CA LEU A 102 0.44 28.54 16.02
C LEU A 102 -0.08 27.92 17.31
N CYS A 103 -0.99 28.63 17.98
CA CYS A 103 -1.50 28.23 19.29
C CYS A 103 -2.18 26.86 19.26
N LEU A 104 -1.87 26.04 20.28
CA LEU A 104 -2.49 24.75 20.56
C LEU A 104 -2.91 24.70 22.03
N THR A 105 -3.92 25.50 22.38
CA THR A 105 -4.49 25.51 23.74
C THR A 105 -5.81 24.75 23.78
N LYS A 106 -6.27 24.38 24.99
CA LYS A 106 -7.56 23.70 25.18
C LYS A 106 -8.75 24.52 24.68
N SER A 107 -8.62 25.85 24.74
CA SER A 107 -9.65 26.81 24.35
C SER A 107 -9.58 27.20 22.87
N ARG A 108 -8.40 27.28 22.27
CA ARG A 108 -8.21 27.72 20.88
C ARG A 108 -7.08 26.95 20.18
N SER A 109 -7.37 26.43 18.99
CA SER A 109 -6.39 25.74 18.13
C SER A 109 -6.17 26.53 16.83
N CYS A 110 -5.27 27.51 16.88
CA CYS A 110 -4.85 28.29 15.72
C CYS A 110 -4.22 27.39 14.64
N PHE A 111 -3.55 26.31 15.06
CA PHE A 111 -2.94 25.33 14.16
C PHE A 111 -3.97 24.66 13.24
N LYS A 112 -5.08 24.19 13.83
CA LYS A 112 -6.14 23.53 13.05
C LYS A 112 -6.77 24.51 12.06
N VAL A 113 -7.10 25.71 12.50
CA VAL A 113 -7.72 26.73 11.63
C VAL A 113 -6.83 27.06 10.43
N PHE A 114 -5.53 27.27 10.67
CA PHE A 114 -4.57 27.60 9.62
C PHE A 114 -4.41 26.49 8.57
N HIS A 115 -4.46 25.22 8.99
CA HIS A 115 -4.31 24.08 8.09
C HIS A 115 -5.62 23.59 7.45
N THR A 116 -6.78 24.00 7.96
CA THR A 116 -8.09 23.60 7.43
C THR A 116 -8.69 24.66 6.48
N SER A 117 -8.14 25.87 6.44
CA SER A 117 -8.66 27.01 5.64
C SER A 117 -7.97 27.16 4.27
N ASN A 118 -7.55 26.06 3.63
CA ASN A 118 -6.91 26.09 2.30
C ASN A 118 -7.54 25.07 1.36
#